data_AF-O49983-F1
#
_entry.id   AF-O49983-F1
#
_cell.length_a   1.000
_cell.length_b   1.000
_cell.length_c   1.000
_cell.angle_alpha   90.00
_cell.angle_beta   90.00
_cell.angle_gamma   90.00
#
_symmetry.space_group_name_H-M   'P 1'
#
loop_
_entity.id
_entity.type
_entity.pdbx_description
1 polymer ?
#
loop_
_entity_poly.entity_id
_entity_poly.type
_entity_poly.pdbx_seq_one_letter_code
_entity_poly.pdbx_strand_id
1 'polypeptide(L)'
;CALGMQTRTGLELQLSYTLRQQHPVEYTVPIQLPVINQVFGTSRAVKISPNPPLARLKPVSGKYLLGEVVAVRVPLLHLSNFQISDWPELSTKRYALMVLMLPSDSARHLHVHKLELVEVVTKQVAVALSHAAILEESMRARDLLMEQNVALDIARREAETAIRARNDFLAVMNHEMRIDG
;
A
#
# COMPACT_ATOMS: atom_id res chain seq x y z
N CYS A 1 -3.39 16.68 7.52
CA CYS A 1 -2.43 15.56 7.56
C CYS A 1 -2.23 15.06 6.14
N ALA A 2 -0.99 14.76 5.77
CA ALA A 2 -0.63 14.10 4.52
C ALA A 2 0.28 12.91 4.84
N LEU A 3 0.15 11.83 4.08
CA LEU A 3 1.00 10.65 4.17
C LEU A 3 1.76 10.49 2.85
N GLY A 4 3.09 10.39 2.94
CA GLY A 4 4.00 10.21 1.82
C GLY A 4 4.51 8.78 1.77
N MET A 5 4.22 8.07 0.69
CA MET A 5 4.80 6.75 0.42
C MET A 5 5.81 6.88 -0.70
N GLN A 6 6.85 6.06 -0.72
CA GLN A 6 7.79 6.02 -1.85
C GLN A 6 7.04 5.74 -3.15
N THR A 7 7.58 6.08 -4.32
CA THR A 7 7.08 5.64 -5.64
C THR A 7 7.82 4.40 -6.14
N ARG A 8 7.28 3.67 -7.13
CA ARG A 8 7.90 2.43 -7.65
C ARG A 8 9.36 2.63 -8.11
N THR A 9 9.73 3.84 -8.54
CA THR A 9 11.11 4.17 -8.93
C THR A 9 12.06 4.25 -7.74
N GLY A 10 11.55 4.37 -6.52
CA GLY A 10 12.33 4.55 -5.31
C GLY A 10 12.88 5.97 -5.10
N LEU A 11 12.72 6.86 -6.08
CA LEU A 11 13.38 8.17 -6.08
C LEU A 11 12.51 9.28 -5.51
N GLU A 12 11.21 9.05 -5.40
CA GLU A 12 10.24 10.08 -5.00
C GLU A 12 9.32 9.55 -3.90
N LEU A 13 8.73 10.46 -3.13
CA LEU A 13 7.62 10.22 -2.23
C LEU A 13 6.35 10.81 -2.86
N GLN A 14 5.33 9.98 -3.05
CA GLN A 14 3.98 10.38 -3.41
C GLN A 14 3.20 10.73 -2.14
N LEU A 15 2.78 11.98 -2.01
CA LEU A 15 2.02 12.52 -0.89
C LEU A 15 0.52 12.45 -1.20
N SER A 16 -0.22 11.72 -0.36
CA SER A 16 -1.67 11.58 -0.41
C SER A 16 -2.33 12.32 0.76
N TYR A 17 -3.50 12.92 0.50
CA TYR A 17 -4.26 13.71 1.46
C TYR A 17 -5.62 13.07 1.70
N THR A 18 -6.04 12.97 2.96
CA THR A 18 -7.25 12.22 3.29
C THR A 18 -8.30 13.01 4.07
N LEU A 19 -8.02 14.23 4.54
CA LEU A 19 -8.93 14.82 5.53
C LEU A 19 -10.05 15.70 4.98
N ARG A 20 -10.03 16.18 3.71
CA ARG A 20 -11.11 17.02 3.14
C ARG A 20 -11.28 17.05 1.61
N GLN A 21 -10.49 16.31 0.82
CA GLN A 21 -10.58 16.38 -0.64
C GLN A 21 -11.23 15.12 -1.23
N GLN A 22 -12.25 15.32 -2.08
CA GLN A 22 -12.89 14.26 -2.85
C GLN A 22 -12.02 13.76 -4.02
N HIS A 23 -10.93 14.47 -4.33
CA HIS A 23 -9.94 14.08 -5.33
C HIS A 23 -8.54 14.20 -4.68
N PRO A 24 -7.85 13.08 -4.39
CA PRO A 24 -6.49 13.15 -3.88
C PRO A 24 -5.60 13.76 -4.96
N VAL A 25 -5.15 15.00 -4.75
CA VAL A 25 -4.10 15.58 -5.59
C VAL A 25 -2.81 14.86 -5.23
N GLU A 26 -2.39 13.93 -6.08
CA GLU A 26 -1.10 13.26 -5.91
C GLU A 26 0.02 14.25 -6.17
N TYR A 27 0.89 14.40 -5.17
CA TYR A 27 2.02 15.29 -5.25
C TYR A 27 3.31 14.54 -4.94
N THR A 28 4.26 14.53 -5.88
CA THR A 28 5.54 13.85 -5.70
C THR A 28 6.64 14.80 -5.23
N VAL A 29 7.51 14.30 -4.35
CA VAL A 29 8.70 15.01 -3.88
C VAL A 29 9.93 14.11 -3.93
N PRO A 30 11.11 14.59 -4.37
CA PRO A 30 12.32 13.78 -4.39
C PRO A 30 12.71 13.30 -2.99
N ILE A 31 13.07 12.03 -2.83
CA ILE A 31 13.43 11.46 -1.53
C ILE A 31 14.75 12.04 -0.99
N GLN A 32 15.64 12.50 -1.87
CA GLN A 32 16.97 13.00 -1.52
C GLN A 32 16.95 14.40 -0.88
N LEU A 33 15.77 15.02 -0.68
CA LEU A 33 15.69 16.34 -0.06
C LEU A 33 16.29 16.29 1.37
N PRO A 34 17.13 17.28 1.75
CA PRO A 34 17.77 17.30 3.07
C PRO A 34 16.78 17.19 4.23
N VAL A 35 15.60 17.82 4.09
CA VAL A 35 14.52 17.76 5.08
C VAL A 35 13.94 16.35 5.24
N ILE A 36 13.83 15.58 4.15
CA ILE A 36 13.33 14.19 4.21
C ILE A 36 14.38 13.30 4.85
N ASN A 37 15.65 13.45 4.46
CA ASN A 37 16.76 12.72 5.06
C ASN A 37 16.89 12.99 6.56
N GLN A 38 16.67 14.25 6.99
CA GLN A 38 16.64 14.61 8.40
C GLN A 38 15.52 13.89 9.16
N VAL A 39 14.30 13.87 8.61
CA VAL A 39 13.16 13.20 9.23
C VAL A 39 13.38 11.68 9.27
N PHE A 40 13.87 11.09 8.19
CA PHE A 40 14.15 9.66 8.12
C PHE A 40 15.34 9.22 8.98
N GLY A 41 16.27 10.13 9.28
CA GLY A 41 17.38 9.90 10.20
C GLY A 41 16.98 9.78 11.68
N THR A 42 15.78 10.23 12.06
CA THR A 42 15.37 10.28 13.48
C THR A 42 14.03 9.56 13.71
N SER A 43 13.83 8.97 14.89
CA SER A 43 12.53 8.41 15.31
C SER A 43 11.57 9.44 15.88
N ARG A 44 12.02 10.70 16.00
CA ARG A 44 11.27 11.76 16.66
C ARG A 44 10.50 12.59 15.65
N ALA A 45 9.45 13.24 16.12
CA ALA A 45 8.76 14.25 15.33
C ALA A 45 9.66 15.49 15.15
N VAL A 46 9.87 15.92 13.91
CA VAL A 46 10.74 17.04 13.55
C VAL A 46 9.88 18.22 13.10
N LYS A 47 10.12 19.39 13.70
CA LYS A 47 9.56 20.65 13.19
C LYS A 47 10.28 21.02 11.91
N ILE A 48 9.54 21.20 10.84
CA ILE A 48 10.08 21.62 9.54
C ILE A 48 9.60 23.02 9.23
N SER A 49 10.45 23.82 8.59
CA SER A 49 10.01 25.10 8.07
C SER A 49 8.94 24.87 7.00
N PRO A 50 7.93 25.75 6.89
CA PRO A 50 6.95 25.69 5.81
C PRO A 50 7.61 26.14 4.49
N ASN A 51 8.55 25.34 3.99
CA ASN A 51 9.24 25.55 2.71
C ASN A 51 8.60 24.66 1.62
N PRO A 52 8.46 25.13 0.37
CA PRO A 52 8.16 24.24 -0.75
C PRO A 52 9.35 23.27 -0.91
N PRO A 53 9.13 21.95 -1.10
CA PRO A 53 7.95 21.29 -1.66
C PRO A 53 6.93 20.71 -0.66
N LEU A 54 7.31 20.47 0.60
CA LEU A 54 6.42 19.87 1.62
C LEU A 54 5.33 20.82 2.13
N ALA A 55 5.39 22.11 1.77
CA ALA A 55 4.42 23.14 2.19
C ALA A 55 3.57 23.72 1.04
N ARG A 56 3.69 23.23 -0.21
CA ARG A 56 2.72 23.58 -1.28
C ARG A 56 1.34 22.94 -1.07
N LEU A 57 1.20 22.19 0.03
CA LEU A 57 -0.02 21.60 0.58
C LEU A 57 -1.02 22.67 1.07
N LYS A 58 -1.24 23.76 0.32
CA LYS A 58 -2.22 24.79 0.69
C LYS A 58 -3.63 24.23 0.52
N PRO A 59 -4.54 24.41 1.50
CA PRO A 59 -5.96 24.20 1.25
C PRO A 59 -6.42 25.18 0.15
N VAL A 60 -7.17 24.67 -0.82
CA VAL A 60 -7.70 25.41 -1.99
C VAL A 60 -8.62 26.57 -1.58
N SER A 61 -9.07 26.62 -0.33
CA SER A 61 -9.94 27.68 0.18
C SER A 61 -9.55 28.07 1.61
N GLY A 62 -8.87 29.20 1.77
CA GLY A 62 -8.64 29.82 3.07
C GLY A 62 -7.31 30.58 3.18
N LYS A 63 -7.39 31.85 3.60
CA LYS A 63 -6.24 32.73 3.91
C LYS A 63 -5.49 32.31 5.19
N TYR A 64 -5.34 31.01 5.43
CA TYR A 64 -4.56 30.53 6.57
C TYR A 64 -3.07 30.68 6.22
N LEU A 65 -2.34 31.51 6.97
CA LEU A 65 -0.88 31.43 6.98
C LEU A 65 -0.49 29.98 7.28
N LEU A 66 0.62 29.50 6.68
CA LEU A 66 1.19 28.20 7.03
C LEU A 66 1.69 28.27 8.49
N GLY A 67 1.03 27.54 9.38
CA GLY A 67 1.46 27.40 10.77
C GLY A 67 2.64 26.45 10.90
N GLU A 68 2.95 26.02 12.12
CA GLU A 68 4.00 25.03 12.34
C GLU A 68 3.69 23.71 11.60
N VAL A 69 4.69 23.20 10.89
CA VAL A 69 4.63 21.93 10.16
C VAL A 69 5.53 20.93 10.85
N VAL A 70 5.01 19.71 11.02
CA VAL A 70 5.69 18.61 11.70
C VAL A 70 5.75 17.44 10.75
N ALA A 71 6.94 16.86 10.64
CA ALA A 71 7.14 15.64 9.88
C ALA A 71 7.69 14.54 10.78
N VAL A 72 7.24 13.32 10.56
CA VAL A 72 7.67 12.14 11.32
C VAL A 72 7.73 10.94 10.38
N ARG A 73 8.76 10.10 10.55
CA ARG A 73 8.87 8.84 9.81
C ARG A 73 7.92 7.81 10.39
N VAL A 74 7.21 7.10 9.54
CA VAL A 74 6.34 5.97 9.89
C VAL A 74 7.03 4.69 9.43
N PRO A 75 7.41 3.77 10.32
CA PRO A 75 7.99 2.50 9.91
C PRO A 75 6.95 1.68 9.15
N LEU A 76 7.31 1.22 7.95
CA LEU A 76 6.52 0.25 7.20
C LEU A 76 7.01 -1.13 7.61
N LEU A 77 6.19 -1.83 8.40
CA LEU A 77 6.48 -3.17 8.88
C LEU A 77 6.34 -4.14 7.71
N HIS A 78 7.44 -4.80 7.33
CA HIS A 78 7.43 -5.81 6.29
C HIS A 78 7.02 -7.14 6.93
N LEU A 79 5.88 -7.70 6.52
CA LEU A 79 5.34 -8.94 7.09
C LEU A 79 5.13 -10.06 6.06
N SER A 80 5.53 -9.87 4.80
CA SER A 80 5.17 -10.82 3.72
C SER A 80 6.33 -11.71 3.29
N ASN A 81 6.05 -13.02 3.18
CA ASN A 81 6.87 -14.03 2.49
C ASN A 81 6.47 -14.19 1.00
N PHE A 82 5.35 -13.61 0.59
CA PHE A 82 4.94 -13.52 -0.81
C PHE A 82 5.56 -12.25 -1.40
N GLN A 83 6.25 -12.41 -2.52
CA GLN A 83 6.99 -11.35 -3.19
C GLN A 83 6.06 -10.20 -3.60
N ILE A 84 5.98 -9.17 -2.76
CA ILE A 84 5.49 -7.85 -3.13
C ILE A 84 6.60 -7.19 -3.97
N SER A 85 6.78 -7.67 -5.19
CA SER A 85 7.77 -7.15 -6.14
C SER A 85 7.17 -6.03 -6.99
N ASP A 86 6.82 -4.93 -6.33
CA ASP A 86 6.51 -3.65 -7.00
C ASP A 86 7.39 -2.50 -6.47
N TRP A 87 8.27 -2.80 -5.52
CA TRP A 87 9.12 -1.83 -4.84
C TRP A 87 10.58 -2.27 -4.99
N PRO A 88 11.52 -1.34 -5.24
CA PRO A 88 12.93 -1.69 -5.38
C PRO A 88 13.39 -2.49 -4.15
N GLU A 89 14.03 -3.64 -4.39
CA GLU A 89 14.52 -4.62 -3.42
C GLU A 89 15.72 -4.10 -2.56
N LEU A 90 15.72 -2.82 -2.22
CA LEU A 90 16.74 -2.24 -1.36
C LEU A 90 16.40 -2.52 0.11
N SER A 91 16.92 -3.67 0.54
CA SER A 91 17.25 -3.99 1.93
C SER A 91 17.58 -2.73 2.76
N THR A 92 16.90 -2.62 3.91
CA THR A 92 17.17 -1.77 5.09
C THR A 92 16.08 -0.73 5.37
N LYS A 93 14.99 -1.17 6.02
CA LYS A 93 13.94 -0.35 6.67
C LYS A 93 13.18 0.64 5.76
N ARG A 94 11.95 0.28 5.40
CA ARG A 94 11.04 1.13 4.63
C ARG A 94 10.32 2.12 5.56
N TYR A 95 10.27 3.38 5.16
CA TYR A 95 9.58 4.44 5.91
C TYR A 95 8.60 5.19 5.01
N ALA A 96 7.43 5.49 5.55
CA ALA A 96 6.55 6.53 5.02
C ALA A 96 6.81 7.85 5.76
N LEU A 97 6.44 8.97 5.16
CA LEU A 97 6.53 10.30 5.72
C LEU A 97 5.15 10.78 6.15
N MET A 98 4.90 11.00 7.43
CA MET A 98 3.66 11.65 7.87
C MET A 98 3.92 13.14 8.12
N VAL A 99 3.12 14.00 7.49
CA VAL A 99 3.21 15.46 7.61
C VAL A 99 1.93 16.03 8.21
N LEU A 100 2.08 16.74 9.32
CA LEU A 100 1.02 17.42 10.05
C LEU A 100 1.22 18.92 9.91
N MET A 101 0.17 19.62 9.47
CA MET A 101 0.14 21.07 9.36
C MET A 101 -0.88 21.61 10.37
N LEU A 102 -0.45 22.53 11.24
CA LEU A 102 -1.35 23.22 12.17
C LEU A 102 -1.81 24.56 11.56
N PRO A 103 -3.07 24.96 11.79
CA PRO A 103 -3.55 26.29 11.39
C PRO A 103 -2.84 27.39 12.20
N SER A 104 -2.44 28.48 11.53
CA SER A 104 -1.70 29.60 12.14
C SER A 104 -2.42 30.34 13.26
N ASP A 105 -3.74 30.28 13.30
CA ASP A 105 -4.55 30.92 14.35
C ASP A 105 -4.64 30.07 15.64
N SER A 106 -3.98 28.91 15.65
CA SER A 106 -3.80 28.20 16.90
C SER A 106 -2.70 28.89 17.69
N ALA A 107 -3.07 29.64 18.74
CA ALA A 107 -2.17 30.11 19.81
C ALA A 107 -1.41 28.97 20.54
N ARG A 108 -1.45 27.76 19.99
CA ARG A 108 -0.91 26.53 20.53
C ARG A 108 0.30 26.15 19.71
N HIS A 109 1.43 26.78 20.03
CA HIS A 109 2.74 26.26 19.67
C HIS A 109 2.80 24.75 19.93
N LEU A 110 3.48 24.05 19.05
CA LEU A 110 3.73 22.64 19.14
C LEU A 110 4.79 22.42 20.23
N HIS A 111 4.33 22.42 21.48
CA HIS A 111 5.13 22.08 22.65
C HIS A 111 5.56 20.62 22.61
N VAL A 112 6.62 20.31 23.37
CA VAL A 112 7.24 18.98 23.46
C VAL A 112 6.20 17.85 23.66
N HIS A 113 5.25 18.02 24.58
CA HIS A 113 4.18 17.04 24.83
C HIS A 113 3.31 16.72 23.60
N LYS A 114 3.12 17.68 22.68
CA LYS A 114 2.38 17.44 21.43
C LYS A 114 3.20 16.67 20.40
N LEU A 115 4.52 16.84 20.39
CA LEU A 115 5.42 16.05 19.56
C LEU A 115 5.40 14.58 20.01
N GLU A 116 5.41 14.32 21.31
CA GLU A 116 5.29 12.97 21.87
C GLU A 116 3.97 12.29 21.48
N LEU A 117 2.85 13.04 21.48
CA LEU A 117 1.57 12.51 21.00
C LEU A 117 1.63 12.12 19.52
N VAL A 118 2.28 12.93 18.68
CA VAL A 118 2.48 12.62 17.25
C VAL A 118 3.28 11.33 17.09
N GLU A 119 4.30 11.11 17.91
CA GLU A 119 5.09 9.86 17.89
C GLU A 119 4.24 8.63 18.27
N VAL A 120 3.35 8.75 19.26
CA VAL A 120 2.41 7.67 19.63
C VAL A 120 1.42 7.38 18.49
N VAL A 121 0.81 8.41 17.91
CA VAL A 121 -0.12 8.27 16.77
C VAL A 121 0.60 7.62 15.59
N THR A 122 1.86 7.97 15.35
CA THR A 122 2.66 7.39 14.28
C THR A 122 2.80 5.87 14.40
N LYS A 123 2.93 5.35 15.63
CA LYS A 123 2.95 3.90 15.86
C LYS A 123 1.62 3.24 15.47
N GLN A 124 0.50 3.88 15.78
CA GLN A 124 -0.82 3.37 15.39
C GLN A 124 -1.01 3.41 13.87
N VAL A 125 -0.55 4.48 13.20
CA VAL A 125 -0.55 4.57 11.74
C VAL A 125 0.30 3.44 11.13
N ALA A 126 1.47 3.14 11.70
CA ALA A 126 2.30 2.02 11.25
C ALA A 126 1.56 0.67 11.35
N VAL A 127 0.85 0.42 12.46
CA VAL A 127 0.02 -0.79 12.64
C VAL A 127 -1.10 -0.84 11.61
N ALA A 128 -1.82 0.27 11.41
CA ALA A 128 -2.91 0.33 10.44
C ALA A 128 -2.43 0.09 9.00
N LEU A 129 -1.31 0.69 8.60
CA LEU A 129 -0.68 0.45 7.29
C LEU A 129 -0.23 -1.00 7.13
N SER A 130 0.28 -1.61 8.20
CA SER A 130 0.65 -3.02 8.21
C SER A 130 -0.58 -3.93 8.01
N HIS A 131 -1.69 -3.65 8.69
CA HIS A 131 -2.93 -4.39 8.50
C HIS A 131 -3.50 -4.21 7.08
N ALA A 132 -3.43 -2.99 6.53
CA ALA A 132 -3.84 -2.72 5.15
C ALA A 132 -3.01 -3.52 4.14
N ALA A 133 -1.69 -3.58 4.32
CA ALA A 133 -0.80 -4.36 3.46
C ALA A 133 -1.10 -5.87 3.53
N ILE A 134 -1.38 -6.41 4.72
CA ILE A 134 -1.79 -7.81 4.89
C ILE A 134 -3.12 -8.08 4.18
N LEU A 135 -4.11 -7.19 4.32
CA LEU A 135 -5.41 -7.33 3.70
C LEU A 135 -5.31 -7.30 2.16
N GLU A 136 -4.54 -6.37 1.60
CA GLU A 136 -4.32 -6.28 0.15
C GLU A 136 -3.67 -7.56 -0.40
N GLU A 137 -2.66 -8.09 0.29
CA GLU A 137 -2.01 -9.35 -0.10
C GLU A 137 -2.96 -10.54 0.00
N SER A 138 -3.74 -10.62 1.08
CA SER A 138 -4.75 -11.68 1.25
C SER A 138 -5.81 -11.64 0.15
N MET A 139 -6.24 -10.46 -0.29
CA MET A 139 -7.18 -10.30 -1.37
C MET A 139 -6.57 -10.77 -2.70
N ARG A 140 -5.33 -10.38 -3.00
CA ARG A 140 -4.62 -10.82 -4.20
C ARG A 140 -4.43 -12.34 -4.23
N ALA A 141 -4.02 -12.94 -3.11
CA ALA A 141 -3.85 -14.39 -3.01
C ALA A 141 -5.18 -15.13 -3.22
N ARG A 142 -6.28 -14.59 -2.68
CA ARG A 142 -7.63 -15.13 -2.91
C ARG A 142 -8.01 -15.06 -4.38
N ASP A 143 -7.75 -13.94 -5.05
CA ASP A 143 -8.10 -13.75 -6.45
C ASP A 143 -7.29 -14.72 -7.35
N LEU A 144 -5.99 -14.91 -7.06
CA LEU A 144 -5.17 -15.93 -7.73
C LEU A 144 -5.69 -17.36 -7.51
N LEU A 145 -6.09 -17.70 -6.28
CA LEU A 145 -6.68 -19.01 -5.99
C LEU A 145 -8.00 -19.22 -6.74
N MET A 146 -8.80 -18.17 -6.91
CA MET A 146 -10.04 -18.23 -7.69
C MET A 146 -9.76 -18.51 -9.17
N GLU A 147 -8.78 -17.83 -9.76
CA GLU A 147 -8.34 -18.10 -11.14
C GLU A 147 -7.84 -19.54 -11.32
N GLN A 148 -7.01 -20.01 -10.39
CA GLN A 148 -6.50 -21.39 -10.41
C GLN A 148 -7.61 -22.43 -10.28
N ASN A 149 -8.62 -22.18 -9.45
CA ASN A 149 -9.74 -23.10 -9.27
C ASN A 149 -10.58 -23.21 -10.55
N VAL A 150 -10.82 -22.09 -11.25
CA VAL A 150 -11.49 -22.10 -12.56
C VAL A 150 -10.70 -22.92 -13.59
N ALA A 151 -9.38 -22.70 -13.68
CA ALA A 151 -8.53 -23.46 -14.59
C ALA A 151 -8.56 -24.96 -14.27
N LEU A 152 -8.56 -25.32 -12.98
CA LEU A 152 -8.62 -26.71 -12.53
C LEU A 152 -9.96 -27.37 -12.88
N ASP A 153 -11.08 -26.66 -12.71
CA ASP A 153 -12.42 -27.17 -13.06
C ASP A 153 -12.56 -27.43 -14.57
N ILE A 154 -12.00 -26.55 -15.41
CA ILE A 154 -11.94 -26.75 -16.86
C ILE A 154 -11.16 -28.02 -17.19
N ALA A 155 -9.92 -28.14 -16.70
CA ALA A 155 -9.07 -29.30 -16.95
C ALA A 155 -9.72 -30.60 -16.46
N ARG A 156 -10.41 -30.55 -15.32
CA ARG A 156 -11.18 -31.68 -14.80
C ARG A 156 -12.31 -32.10 -15.75
N ARG A 157 -13.12 -31.16 -16.24
CA ARG A 157 -14.25 -31.46 -17.15
C ARG A 157 -13.77 -32.02 -18.48
N GLU A 158 -12.66 -31.51 -19.00
CA GLU A 158 -12.02 -32.05 -20.21
C GLU A 158 -11.60 -33.50 -20.00
N ALA A 159 -10.93 -33.80 -18.88
CA ALA A 159 -10.54 -35.17 -18.54
C ALA A 159 -11.74 -36.10 -18.37
N GLU A 160 -12.80 -35.67 -17.66
CA GLU A 160 -14.03 -36.45 -17.49
C GLU A 160 -14.72 -36.74 -18.84
N THR A 161 -14.71 -35.78 -19.76
CA THR A 161 -15.31 -35.94 -21.09
C THR A 161 -14.50 -36.91 -21.95
N ALA A 162 -13.17 -36.83 -21.91
CA ALA A 162 -12.30 -37.79 -22.57
C ALA A 162 -12.50 -39.22 -22.03
N ILE A 163 -12.66 -39.38 -20.72
CA ILE A 163 -12.95 -40.68 -20.09
C ILE A 163 -14.32 -41.22 -20.54
N ARG A 164 -15.37 -40.38 -20.56
CA ARG A 164 -16.69 -40.78 -21.06
C ARG A 164 -16.63 -41.25 -22.51
N ALA A 165 -16.02 -40.46 -23.39
CA ALA A 165 -15.86 -40.83 -24.79
C ALA A 165 -15.14 -42.18 -24.95
N ARG A 166 -14.04 -42.39 -24.21
CA ARG A 166 -13.33 -43.69 -24.19
C ARG A 166 -14.24 -44.84 -23.76
N ASN A 167 -15.04 -44.66 -22.71
CA ASN A 167 -15.93 -45.72 -22.22
C ASN A 167 -17.05 -46.02 -23.21
N ASP A 168 -17.61 -45.01 -23.87
CA ASP A 168 -18.63 -45.17 -24.91
C ASP A 168 -18.07 -45.95 -26.10
N PHE A 169 -16.86 -45.63 -26.57
CA PHE A 169 -16.17 -46.41 -27.60
C PHE A 169 -16.00 -47.88 -27.20
N LEU A 170 -15.53 -48.16 -25.98
CA LEU A 170 -15.36 -49.53 -25.48
C LEU A 170 -16.71 -50.27 -25.37
N ALA A 171 -17.78 -49.58 -25.00
CA ALA A 171 -19.12 -50.16 -24.91
C ALA A 171 -19.66 -50.58 -26.28
N VAL A 172 -19.49 -49.73 -27.30
CA VAL A 172 -19.84 -50.05 -28.70
C VAL A 172 -19.07 -51.28 -29.18
N MET A 173 -17.74 -51.30 -28.99
CA MET A 173 -16.91 -52.45 -29.39
C MET A 173 -17.30 -53.76 -28.70
N ASN A 174 -17.57 -53.72 -27.40
CA ASN A 174 -18.01 -54.90 -26.65
C ASN A 174 -19.38 -55.40 -27.12
N HIS A 175 -20.27 -54.52 -27.54
CA HIS A 175 -21.56 -54.90 -28.08
C HIS A 175 -21.41 -55.60 -29.44
N GLU A 176 -20.60 -55.03 -30.34
CA GLU A 176 -20.32 -55.60 -31.67
C GLU A 176 -19.67 -56.99 -31.57
N MET A 177 -18.66 -57.16 -30.72
CA MET A 177 -18.02 -58.48 -30.50
C MET A 177 -18.96 -59.55 -29.91
N ARG A 178 -20.09 -59.16 -29.31
CA ARG A 178 -21.07 -60.08 -28.74
C ARG A 178 -22.18 -60.46 -29.73
N ILE A 179 -22.35 -59.70 -30.82
CA ILE A 179 -23.38 -59.94 -31.83
C ILE A 179 -22.83 -60.78 -33.00
N ASP A 180 -21.52 -60.68 -33.28
CA ASP A 180 -20.84 -61.41 -34.36
C ASP A 180 -20.19 -62.75 -33.94
N GLY A 181 -20.46 -63.26 -32.73
CA GLY A 181 -19.95 -64.55 -32.22
C GLY A 181 -21.07 -65.53 -31.87
#